data_AF-A0A5C6Q5P1-F1
#
_entry.id   AF-A0A5C6Q5P1-F1
#
_cell.length_a   1.000
_cell.length_b   1.000
_cell.length_c   1.000
_cell.angle_alpha   90.00
_cell.angle_beta   90.00
_cell.angle_gamma   90.00
#
_symmetry.space_group_name_H-M   'P 1'
#
loop_
_entity.id
_entity.type
_entity.pdbx_description
1 polymer ?
#
loop_
_entity_poly.entity_id
_entity_poly.type
_entity_poly.pdbx_seq_one_letter_code
_entity_poly.pdbx_strand_id
1 'polypeptide(L)'
;MHIFKISIILISITSLGVLAGERVKLGISGEVEADGFFSPTLVSYTIKKVRSNSPAENAGIIVGQKIISVENCKIPGCPASEAKKLMRKEAGDILKLILENEDGSQVPVKITF
;
A
#
# COMPACT_ATOMS: atom_id res chain seq x y z
N MET A 1 50.83 -35.07 -31.33
CA MET A 1 50.69 -33.73 -30.73
C MET A 1 49.30 -33.21 -31.10
N HIS A 2 48.37 -33.23 -30.13
CA HIS A 2 47.01 -32.69 -30.28
C HIS A 2 47.06 -31.17 -30.56
N ILE A 3 45.99 -30.61 -31.15
CA ILE A 3 45.12 -29.61 -30.50
C ILE A 3 43.94 -29.29 -31.44
N PHE A 4 42.79 -29.84 -31.10
CA PHE A 4 41.47 -29.38 -31.52
C PHE A 4 41.26 -27.96 -30.96
N LYS A 5 41.05 -26.96 -31.82
CA LYS A 5 40.67 -25.61 -31.39
C LYS A 5 39.14 -25.52 -31.30
N ILE A 6 38.61 -25.78 -30.10
CA ILE A 6 37.20 -25.54 -29.76
C ILE A 6 37.07 -24.05 -29.43
N SER A 7 36.41 -23.30 -30.30
CA SER A 7 36.08 -21.89 -30.07
C SER A 7 34.86 -21.82 -29.14
N ILE A 8 35.08 -21.54 -27.86
CA ILE A 8 34.02 -21.36 -26.87
C ILE A 8 33.59 -19.89 -26.93
N ILE A 9 32.45 -19.62 -27.56
CA ILE A 9 31.81 -18.30 -27.53
C ILE A 9 31.06 -18.17 -26.20
N LEU A 10 31.59 -17.32 -25.33
CA LEU A 10 31.03 -17.00 -24.01
C LEU A 10 29.81 -16.08 -24.18
N ILE A 11 28.60 -16.64 -24.10
CA ILE A 11 27.36 -15.87 -24.01
C ILE A 11 27.28 -15.25 -22.61
N SER A 12 27.60 -13.96 -22.52
CA SER A 12 27.40 -13.17 -21.31
C SER A 12 25.91 -12.88 -21.15
N ILE A 13 25.28 -13.57 -20.20
CA ILE A 13 23.92 -13.30 -19.75
C ILE A 13 23.98 -12.02 -18.91
N THR A 14 23.64 -10.87 -19.51
CA THR A 14 23.43 -9.64 -18.74
C THR A 14 22.05 -9.71 -18.10
N SER A 15 22.02 -10.03 -16.81
CA SER A 15 20.83 -9.92 -15.98
C SER A 15 20.43 -8.44 -15.91
N LEU A 16 19.46 -8.01 -16.71
CA LEU A 16 18.73 -6.78 -16.42
C LEU A 16 17.94 -7.03 -15.14
N GLY A 17 18.54 -6.69 -14.00
CA GLY A 17 17.81 -6.55 -12.75
C GLY A 17 16.79 -5.43 -12.94
N VAL A 18 15.54 -5.79 -13.21
CA VAL A 18 14.42 -4.85 -13.14
C VAL A 18 14.42 -4.28 -11.72
N LEU A 19 14.67 -2.99 -11.60
CA LEU A 19 14.60 -2.25 -10.34
C LEU A 19 13.13 -2.20 -9.92
N ALA A 20 12.67 -3.25 -9.24
CA ALA A 20 11.36 -3.21 -8.59
C ALA A 20 11.46 -2.22 -7.43
N GLY A 21 10.82 -1.05 -7.56
CA GLY A 21 10.77 -0.05 -6.51
C GLY A 21 10.36 -0.66 -5.17
N GLU A 22 11.06 -0.30 -4.10
CA GLU A 22 10.79 -0.86 -2.77
C GLU A 22 9.41 -0.39 -2.30
N ARG A 23 8.49 -1.33 -2.07
CA ARG A 23 7.15 -1.01 -1.58
C ARG A 23 7.22 -0.59 -0.13
N VAL A 24 6.97 0.68 0.14
CA VAL A 24 6.93 1.21 1.49
C VAL A 24 5.59 0.86 2.14
N LYS A 25 5.64 0.18 3.28
CA LYS A 25 4.44 -0.19 4.04
C LYS A 25 3.94 1.01 4.84
N LEU A 26 2.65 1.34 4.68
CA LEU A 26 1.97 2.41 5.41
C LEU A 26 2.11 2.31 6.94
N GLY A 27 2.09 1.08 7.47
CA GLY A 27 2.31 0.82 8.90
C GLY A 27 1.05 0.79 9.76
N ILE A 28 -0.13 0.59 9.16
CA ILE A 28 -1.38 0.36 9.88
C ILE A 28 -1.89 -1.07 9.69
N SER A 29 -2.64 -1.55 10.67
CA SER A 29 -3.55 -2.68 10.50
C SER A 29 -4.87 -2.38 11.21
N GLY A 30 -5.97 -2.88 10.65
CA GLY A 30 -7.30 -2.58 11.12
C GLY A 30 -8.25 -3.74 10.98
N GLU A 31 -9.41 -3.55 11.59
CA GLU A 31 -10.60 -4.36 11.36
C GLU A 31 -11.27 -3.82 10.09
N VAL A 32 -11.50 -4.72 9.14
CA VAL A 32 -12.06 -4.38 7.84
C VAL A 32 -13.32 -5.21 7.64
N GLU A 33 -14.44 -4.54 7.44
CA GLU A 33 -15.68 -5.17 7.05
C GLU A 33 -15.89 -4.93 5.56
N ALA A 34 -16.24 -5.98 4.84
CA ALA A 34 -16.56 -5.91 3.43
C ALA A 34 -17.80 -6.74 3.14
N ASP A 35 -18.58 -6.29 2.17
CA ASP A 35 -19.81 -6.94 1.73
C ASP A 35 -19.68 -7.43 0.27
N GLY A 36 -20.17 -8.64 0.01
CA GLY A 36 -20.15 -9.30 -1.31
C GLY A 36 -19.05 -10.36 -1.48
N PHE A 37 -19.31 -11.34 -2.38
CA PHE A 37 -18.42 -12.50 -2.59
C PHE A 37 -17.56 -12.39 -3.86
N PHE A 38 -18.12 -11.94 -4.99
CA PHE A 38 -17.39 -11.86 -6.26
C PHE A 38 -16.78 -10.48 -6.58
N SER A 39 -17.25 -9.42 -5.90
CA SER A 39 -16.73 -8.05 -6.02
C SER A 39 -16.96 -7.30 -4.71
N PRO A 40 -16.22 -7.64 -3.63
CA PRO A 40 -16.49 -7.08 -2.32
C PRO A 40 -16.29 -5.57 -2.28
N THR A 41 -17.19 -4.87 -1.61
CA THR A 41 -17.06 -3.45 -1.30
C THR A 41 -16.79 -3.26 0.18
N LEU A 42 -15.95 -2.28 0.52
CA LEU A 42 -15.66 -1.96 1.91
C LEU A 42 -16.90 -1.35 2.57
N VAL A 43 -17.28 -1.90 3.70
CA VAL A 43 -18.31 -1.37 4.60
C VAL A 43 -17.66 -0.47 5.63
N SER A 44 -16.56 -0.93 6.23
CA SER A 44 -15.83 -0.16 7.23
C SER A 44 -14.35 -0.53 7.27
N TYR A 45 -13.52 0.40 7.74
CA TYR A 45 -12.12 0.17 8.08
C TYR A 45 -11.82 0.92 9.37
N THR A 46 -11.59 0.20 10.47
CA THR A 46 -11.22 0.78 11.77
C THR A 46 -9.75 0.46 12.08
N ILE A 47 -8.94 1.47 12.35
CA ILE A 47 -7.52 1.29 12.67
C ILE A 47 -7.37 0.69 14.07
N LYS A 48 -6.74 -0.47 14.17
CA LYS A 48 -6.50 -1.20 15.44
C LYS A 48 -5.05 -1.15 15.89
N LYS A 49 -4.12 -0.89 14.97
CA LYS A 49 -2.70 -0.76 15.27
C LYS A 49 -2.03 0.20 14.31
N VAL A 50 -1.12 0.99 14.86
CA VAL A 50 -0.17 1.84 14.14
C VAL A 50 1.23 1.40 14.55
N ARG A 51 2.11 1.18 13.58
CA ARG A 51 3.51 0.78 13.81
C ARG A 51 4.35 2.01 14.09
N SER A 52 5.22 1.95 15.09
CA SER A 52 6.16 3.03 15.37
C SER A 52 7.14 3.27 14.23
N ASN A 53 7.55 4.53 14.06
CA ASN A 53 8.39 5.03 12.98
C ASN A 53 7.84 4.67 11.59
N SER A 54 6.52 4.66 11.44
CA SER A 54 5.86 4.40 10.14
C SER A 54 5.35 5.69 9.49
N PRO A 55 5.14 5.67 8.15
CA PRO A 55 4.49 6.79 7.47
C PRO A 55 3.15 7.18 8.11
N ALA A 56 2.36 6.19 8.56
CA ALA A 56 1.10 6.45 9.24
C ALA A 56 1.26 7.16 10.59
N GLU A 57 2.20 6.72 11.44
CA GLU A 57 2.46 7.38 12.73
C GLU A 57 2.93 8.82 12.52
N ASN A 58 3.88 9.01 11.58
CA ASN A 58 4.40 10.34 11.23
C ASN A 58 3.32 11.27 10.68
N ALA A 59 2.26 10.72 10.06
CA ALA A 59 1.12 11.46 9.56
C ALA A 59 0.03 11.72 10.63
N GLY A 60 0.28 11.35 11.90
CA GLY A 60 -0.64 11.58 13.00
C GLY A 60 -1.83 10.61 13.05
N ILE A 61 -1.72 9.45 12.40
CA ILE A 61 -2.76 8.42 12.46
C ILE A 61 -2.67 7.71 13.81
N ILE A 62 -3.82 7.56 14.46
CA ILE A 62 -3.95 6.90 15.77
C ILE A 62 -4.93 5.73 15.72
N VAL A 63 -4.85 4.87 16.73
CA VAL A 63 -5.78 3.76 16.92
C VAL A 63 -7.18 4.31 17.24
N GLY A 64 -8.22 3.65 16.74
CA GLY A 64 -9.62 4.05 16.94
C GLY A 64 -10.21 4.86 15.78
N GLN A 65 -9.36 5.54 15.00
CA GLN A 65 -9.80 6.26 13.80
C GLN A 65 -10.36 5.30 12.74
N LYS A 66 -11.36 5.78 12.01
CA LYS A 66 -11.93 5.07 10.85
C LYS A 66 -11.44 5.71 9.56
N ILE A 67 -11.10 4.89 8.57
CA ILE A 67 -10.82 5.39 7.22
C ILE A 67 -12.14 5.48 6.47
N ILE A 68 -12.57 6.70 6.16
CA ILE A 68 -13.83 6.96 5.44
C ILE A 68 -13.61 7.32 3.97
N SER A 69 -12.36 7.61 3.57
CA SER A 69 -11.99 7.76 2.16
C SER A 69 -10.52 7.44 1.94
N VAL A 70 -10.22 6.81 0.80
CA VAL A 70 -8.88 6.56 0.29
C VAL A 70 -8.78 7.22 -1.08
N GLU A 71 -7.99 8.28 -1.20
CA GLU A 71 -7.96 9.15 -2.38
C GLU A 71 -9.38 9.61 -2.77
N ASN A 72 -9.86 9.20 -3.94
CA ASN A 72 -11.20 9.46 -4.48
C ASN A 72 -12.21 8.33 -4.23
N CYS A 73 -11.86 7.32 -3.43
CA CYS A 73 -12.70 6.16 -3.14
C CYS A 73 -13.28 6.23 -1.73
N LYS A 74 -14.60 6.48 -1.63
CA LYS A 74 -15.31 6.64 -0.36
C LYS A 74 -15.70 5.30 0.24
N ILE A 75 -15.62 5.20 1.56
CA ILE A 75 -16.08 4.06 2.36
C ILE A 75 -17.27 4.53 3.22
N PRO A 76 -18.42 3.83 3.24
CA PRO A 76 -18.71 2.56 2.56
C PRO A 76 -18.85 2.67 1.03
N GLY A 77 -18.68 1.55 0.34
CA GLY A 77 -18.94 1.39 -1.11
C GLY A 77 -17.69 1.28 -1.99
N CYS A 78 -16.51 1.63 -1.49
CA CYS A 78 -15.26 1.48 -2.25
C CYS A 78 -14.97 -0.01 -2.53
N PRO A 79 -14.73 -0.43 -3.79
CA PRO A 79 -14.30 -1.79 -4.08
C PRO A 79 -13.01 -2.13 -3.32
N ALA A 80 -12.97 -3.27 -2.63
CA ALA A 80 -11.81 -3.63 -1.81
C ALA A 80 -10.52 -3.77 -2.63
N SER A 81 -10.63 -4.22 -3.90
CA SER A 81 -9.52 -4.29 -4.85
C SER A 81 -8.98 -2.90 -5.20
N GLU A 82 -9.86 -1.92 -5.41
CA GLU A 82 -9.49 -0.55 -5.73
C GLU A 82 -8.88 0.16 -4.52
N ALA A 83 -9.49 0.04 -3.34
CA ALA A 83 -8.90 0.55 -2.09
C ALA A 83 -7.48 0.01 -1.87
N LYS A 84 -7.29 -1.31 -2.05
CA LYS A 84 -5.98 -1.94 -1.92
C LYS A 84 -4.97 -1.45 -2.95
N LYS A 85 -5.43 -1.16 -4.18
CA LYS A 85 -4.58 -0.59 -5.23
C LYS A 85 -4.18 0.85 -4.90
N LEU A 86 -5.13 1.68 -4.47
CA LEU A 86 -4.88 3.08 -4.09
C LEU A 86 -3.96 3.20 -2.87
N MET A 87 -4.06 2.28 -1.91
CA MET A 87 -3.16 2.23 -0.75
C MET A 87 -1.74 1.71 -1.06
N ARG A 88 -1.50 1.14 -2.24
CA ARG A 88 -0.14 0.73 -2.66
C ARG A 88 0.60 1.94 -3.18
N LYS A 89 1.64 2.34 -2.44
CA LYS A 89 2.50 3.47 -2.76
C LYS A 89 3.97 3.05 -2.76
N GLU A 90 4.75 3.76 -3.55
CA GLU A 90 6.20 3.65 -3.62
C GLU A 90 6.86 4.82 -2.87
N ALA A 91 8.17 4.76 -2.63
CA ALA A 91 8.89 5.86 -1.99
C ALA A 91 8.74 7.15 -2.81
N GLY A 92 8.42 8.26 -2.14
CA GLY A 92 8.15 9.56 -2.74
C GLY A 92 6.69 9.80 -3.13
N ASP A 93 5.83 8.77 -3.11
CA ASP A 93 4.40 8.95 -3.35
C ASP A 93 3.68 9.63 -2.19
N ILE A 94 2.51 10.17 -2.49
CA ILE A 94 1.58 10.71 -1.49
C ILE A 94 0.28 9.90 -1.52
N LEU A 95 -0.19 9.48 -0.34
CA LEU A 95 -1.54 8.94 -0.11
C LEU A 95 -2.39 9.98 0.60
N LYS A 96 -3.57 10.26 0.06
CA LYS A 96 -4.58 11.09 0.74
C LYS A 96 -5.64 10.20 1.37
N LEU A 97 -5.87 10.37 2.66
CA LEU A 97 -6.94 9.72 3.40
C LEU A 97 -7.88 10.77 3.99
N ILE A 98 -9.12 10.38 4.23
CA ILE A 98 -9.99 11.09 5.17
C ILE A 98 -10.28 10.13 6.31
N LEU A 99 -9.95 10.57 7.52
CA LEU A 99 -10.17 9.82 8.75
C LEU A 99 -11.34 10.42 9.52
N GLU A 100 -12.06 9.57 10.24
CA GLU A 100 -13.06 9.97 11.22
C GLU A 100 -12.56 9.60 12.61
N ASN A 101 -12.57 10.57 13.52
CA ASN A 101 -12.24 10.38 14.94
C ASN A 101 -13.44 9.81 15.71
N GLU A 102 -13.23 9.42 16.96
CA GLU A 102 -14.29 8.89 17.83
C GLU A 102 -15.42 9.90 18.09
N ASP A 103 -15.12 11.20 18.09
CA ASP A 103 -16.10 12.28 18.22
C ASP A 103 -16.86 12.57 16.90
N GLY A 104 -16.56 11.85 15.82
CA GLY A 104 -17.17 12.02 14.50
C GLY A 104 -16.56 13.14 13.66
N SER A 105 -15.58 13.88 14.19
CA SER A 105 -14.84 14.86 13.39
C SER A 105 -14.03 14.18 12.29
N GLN A 106 -14.00 14.81 11.11
CA GLN A 106 -13.28 14.30 9.95
C GLN A 106 -11.98 15.06 9.74
N VAL A 107 -10.88 14.32 9.59
CA VAL A 107 -9.54 14.89 9.40
C VAL A 107 -8.97 14.39 8.08
N PRO A 108 -8.68 15.28 7.12
CA PRO A 108 -7.94 14.91 5.92
C PRO A 108 -6.46 14.73 6.29
N VAL A 109 -5.89 13.58 5.93
CA VAL A 109 -4.49 13.24 6.20
C VAL A 109 -3.75 13.01 4.89
N LYS A 110 -2.56 13.57 4.78
CA LYS A 110 -1.63 13.34 3.67
C LYS A 110 -0.43 12.57 4.19
N ILE A 111 -0.11 11.46 3.56
CA ILE A 111 0.96 10.56 3.98
C ILE A 111 1.98 10.49 2.87
N THR A 112 3.22 10.79 3.19
CA THR A 112 4.35 10.67 2.27
C THR A 112 5.11 9.39 2.59
N PHE A 113 5.46 8.64 1.54
CA PHE A 113 6.13 7.35 1.64
C PHE A 113 7.63 7.46 1.37
#